data_AF-A0A7X9EDK2-F1
#
_entry.id   AF-A0A7X9EDK2-F1
#
_cell.length_a   1.000
_cell.length_b   1.000
_cell.length_c   1.000
_cell.angle_alpha   90.00
_cell.angle_beta   90.00
_cell.angle_gamma   90.00
#
_symmetry.space_group_name_H-M   'P 1'
#
loop_
_entity.id
_entity.type
_entity.pdbx_description
1 polymer ?
#
loop_
_entity_poly.entity_id
_entity_poly.type
_entity_poly.pdbx_seq_one_letter_code
_entity_poly.pdbx_strand_id
1 'polypeptide(L)'
;EIYKNEYEKLLKEMEEEKLYIDAQLSEINQGREELQRLAAENDKEGFRKYYESIDAQKAEEIYREAMLGERTEQEKKKIIQIYENMDEAAAADIFNEMGEENMYIIVGLLSNMKKDVASDILAEMDPSLASKITEQLVKVFGWENSLK
;
A
#
# COMPACT_ATOMS: atom_id res chain seq x y z
N GLU A 1 -6.40 15.67 -41.52
CA GLU A 1 -6.48 14.20 -41.63
C GLU A 1 -5.76 13.46 -40.51
N ILE A 2 -4.51 13.78 -40.17
CA ILE A 2 -3.72 13.06 -39.15
C ILE A 2 -4.42 13.03 -37.76
N TYR A 3 -4.85 14.19 -37.24
CA TYR A 3 -5.55 14.26 -35.95
C TYR A 3 -6.89 13.52 -35.89
N LYS A 4 -7.57 13.36 -37.04
CA LYS A 4 -8.83 12.62 -37.11
C LYS A 4 -8.57 11.12 -37.04
N ASN A 5 -7.52 10.65 -37.71
CA ASN A 5 -7.08 9.24 -37.66
C ASN A 5 -6.58 8.83 -36.27
N GLU A 6 -5.83 9.68 -35.59
CA GLU A 6 -5.36 9.41 -34.22
C GLU A 6 -6.52 9.35 -33.22
N TYR A 7 -7.50 10.24 -33.36
CA TYR A 7 -8.71 10.24 -32.54
C TYR A 7 -9.57 8.98 -32.77
N GLU A 8 -9.77 8.57 -34.03
CA GLU A 8 -10.50 7.34 -34.37
C GLU A 8 -9.78 6.08 -33.86
N LYS A 9 -8.44 6.06 -33.91
CA LYS A 9 -7.64 4.97 -33.36
C LYS A 9 -7.79 4.89 -31.83
N LEU A 10 -7.72 6.04 -31.14
CA LEU A 10 -7.88 6.10 -29.69
C LEU A 10 -9.27 5.64 -29.24
N LEU A 11 -10.33 6.06 -29.97
CA LEU A 11 -11.70 5.60 -29.68
C LEU A 11 -11.84 4.08 -29.80
N LYS A 12 -11.20 3.49 -30.81
CA LYS A 12 -11.21 2.03 -31.00
C LYS A 12 -10.49 1.31 -29.88
N GLU A 13 -9.31 1.79 -29.47
CA GLU A 13 -8.55 1.23 -28.35
C GLU A 13 -9.34 1.32 -27.04
N MET A 14 -10.00 2.46 -26.77
CA MET A 14 -10.88 2.62 -25.61
C MET A 14 -12.08 1.67 -25.61
N GLU A 15 -12.67 1.41 -26.78
CA GLU A 15 -13.78 0.47 -26.92
C GLU A 15 -13.34 -0.97 -26.68
N GLU A 16 -12.19 -1.37 -27.24
CA GLU A 16 -11.57 -2.68 -27.00
C GLU A 16 -11.21 -2.87 -25.51
N GLU A 17 -10.64 -1.86 -24.87
CA GLU A 17 -10.30 -1.87 -23.45
C GLU A 17 -11.55 -1.96 -22.58
N LYS A 18 -12.61 -1.19 -22.91
CA LYS A 18 -13.89 -1.27 -22.21
C LYS A 18 -14.50 -2.67 -22.31
N LEU A 19 -14.52 -3.27 -23.50
CA LEU A 19 -15.03 -4.63 -23.69
C LEU A 19 -14.23 -5.66 -22.88
N TYR A 20 -12.91 -5.50 -22.81
CA TYR A 20 -12.04 -6.34 -22.00
C TYR A 20 -12.31 -6.19 -20.49
N ILE A 21 -12.51 -4.96 -20.00
CA ILE A 21 -12.87 -4.68 -18.62
C ILE A 21 -14.26 -5.25 -18.29
N ASP A 22 -15.24 -5.05 -19.16
CA ASP A 22 -16.61 -5.57 -18.97
C ASP A 22 -16.60 -7.11 -18.92
N ALA A 23 -15.78 -7.77 -19.75
CA ALA A 23 -15.61 -9.23 -19.71
C ALA A 23 -14.99 -9.70 -18.38
N GLN A 24 -13.90 -9.07 -17.92
CA GLN A 24 -13.29 -9.40 -16.63
C GLN A 24 -14.22 -9.16 -15.44
N LEU A 25 -14.97 -8.05 -15.45
CA LEU A 25 -15.97 -7.76 -14.41
C LEU A 25 -17.07 -8.82 -14.39
N SER A 26 -17.50 -9.31 -15.55
CA SER A 26 -18.46 -10.42 -15.64
C SER A 26 -17.89 -11.69 -15.01
N GLU A 27 -16.65 -12.07 -15.33
CA GLU A 27 -15.99 -13.26 -14.77
C GLU A 27 -15.82 -13.18 -13.25
N ILE A 28 -15.40 -12.02 -12.72
CA ILE A 28 -15.27 -11.77 -11.29
C ILE A 28 -16.62 -11.92 -10.58
N ASN A 29 -17.68 -11.32 -11.14
CA ASN A 29 -19.01 -11.40 -10.54
C ASN A 29 -19.52 -12.84 -10.52
N GLN A 30 -19.32 -13.61 -11.60
CA GLN A 30 -19.69 -15.02 -11.67
C GLN A 30 -18.92 -15.87 -10.66
N GLY A 31 -17.60 -15.66 -10.54
CA GLY A 31 -16.79 -16.36 -9.54
C GLY A 31 -17.24 -16.07 -8.11
N ARG A 32 -17.63 -14.82 -7.83
CA ARG A 32 -18.15 -14.40 -6.51
C ARG A 32 -19.51 -15.04 -6.21
N GLU A 33 -20.43 -15.05 -7.18
CA GLU A 33 -21.74 -15.68 -7.03
C GLU A 33 -21.62 -17.18 -6.76
N GLU A 34 -20.73 -17.86 -7.48
CA GLU A 34 -20.46 -19.28 -7.27
C GLU A 34 -19.90 -19.55 -5.87
N LEU A 35 -18.94 -18.76 -5.39
CA LEU A 35 -18.43 -18.87 -4.02
C LEU A 35 -19.52 -18.65 -2.96
N GLN A 36 -20.39 -17.66 -3.17
CA GLN A 36 -21.52 -17.39 -2.26
C GLN A 36 -22.51 -18.55 -2.24
N ARG A 37 -22.79 -19.16 -3.39
CA ARG A 37 -23.63 -20.35 -3.52
C ARG A 37 -23.05 -21.54 -2.77
N LEU A 38 -21.77 -21.84 -3.01
CA LEU A 38 -21.03 -22.91 -2.32
C LEU A 38 -21.05 -22.70 -0.80
N ALA A 39 -20.89 -21.44 -0.34
CA ALA A 39 -20.97 -21.08 1.07
C ALA A 39 -22.37 -21.33 1.66
N ALA A 40 -23.41 -20.88 0.96
CA ALA A 40 -24.81 -21.04 1.39
C ALA A 40 -25.24 -22.52 1.45
N GLU A 41 -24.74 -23.33 0.52
CA GLU A 41 -24.99 -24.78 0.44
C GLU A 41 -24.11 -25.60 1.40
N ASN A 42 -23.13 -24.97 2.04
CA ASN A 42 -22.10 -25.63 2.86
C ASN A 42 -21.39 -26.77 2.08
N ASP A 43 -21.21 -26.58 0.77
CA ASP A 43 -20.68 -27.57 -0.17
C ASP A 43 -19.14 -27.61 -0.14
N LYS A 44 -18.62 -28.43 0.78
CA LYS A 44 -17.18 -28.62 0.98
C LYS A 44 -16.46 -29.16 -0.26
N GLU A 45 -17.13 -29.97 -1.09
CA GLU A 45 -16.52 -30.56 -2.29
C GLU A 45 -16.51 -29.55 -3.44
N GLY A 46 -17.54 -28.72 -3.56
CA GLY A 46 -17.55 -27.60 -4.49
C GLY A 46 -16.47 -26.56 -4.18
N PHE A 47 -16.24 -26.22 -2.91
CA PHE A 47 -15.11 -25.38 -2.50
C PHE A 47 -13.76 -25.98 -2.90
N ARG A 48 -13.58 -27.29 -2.66
CA ARG A 48 -12.35 -28.00 -3.05
C ARG A 48 -12.08 -27.85 -4.54
N LYS A 49 -13.07 -28.14 -5.38
CA LYS A 49 -12.96 -28.03 -6.84
C LYS A 49 -12.72 -26.60 -7.31
N TYR A 50 -13.37 -25.62 -6.69
CA TYR A 50 -13.13 -24.20 -6.97
C TYR A 50 -11.66 -23.84 -6.73
N TYR A 51 -11.09 -24.23 -5.58
CA TYR A 51 -9.67 -23.98 -5.29
C TYR A 51 -8.71 -24.82 -6.14
N GLU A 52 -9.08 -26.05 -6.51
CA GLU A 52 -8.30 -26.88 -7.45
C GLU A 52 -8.32 -26.32 -8.88
N SER A 53 -9.36 -25.55 -9.24
CA SER A 53 -9.44 -24.84 -10.51
C SER A 53 -8.61 -23.56 -10.55
N ILE A 54 -8.21 -23.03 -9.38
CA ILE A 54 -7.20 -21.97 -9.29
C ILE A 54 -5.86 -22.62 -9.65
N ASP A 55 -5.25 -22.17 -10.75
CA ASP A 55 -3.95 -22.65 -11.20
C ASP A 55 -2.96 -22.67 -10.03
N ALA A 56 -2.42 -23.85 -9.70
CA ALA A 56 -1.49 -24.03 -8.61
C ALA A 56 -0.27 -23.11 -8.72
N GLN A 57 0.15 -22.74 -9.95
CA GLN A 57 1.22 -21.76 -10.17
C GLN A 57 0.79 -20.35 -9.76
N LYS A 58 -0.46 -19.96 -10.03
CA LYS A 58 -1.00 -18.66 -9.65
C LYS A 58 -1.22 -18.56 -8.14
N ALA A 59 -1.71 -19.63 -7.50
CA ALA A 59 -1.84 -19.70 -6.04
C ALA A 59 -0.46 -19.65 -5.34
N GLU A 60 0.54 -20.33 -5.89
CA GLU A 60 1.92 -20.29 -5.38
C GLU A 60 2.58 -18.92 -5.59
N GLU A 61 2.33 -18.25 -6.72
CA GLU A 61 2.74 -16.86 -6.98
C GLU A 61 2.14 -15.90 -5.95
N ILE A 62 0.83 -15.93 -5.73
CA ILE A 62 0.14 -15.09 -4.74
C ILE A 62 0.67 -15.37 -3.32
N TYR A 63 0.90 -16.64 -2.97
CA TYR A 63 1.48 -16.99 -1.67
C TYR A 63 2.91 -16.49 -1.51
N ARG A 64 3.75 -16.59 -2.56
CA ARG A 64 5.10 -16.02 -2.56
C ARG A 64 5.07 -14.51 -2.40
N GLU A 65 4.20 -13.82 -3.14
CA GLU A 65 4.03 -12.37 -3.05
C GLU A 65 3.56 -11.95 -1.64
N ALA A 66 2.58 -12.66 -1.07
CA ALA A 66 2.10 -12.43 0.29
C ALA A 66 3.21 -12.64 1.33
N MET A 67 3.97 -13.73 1.23
CA MET A 67 5.10 -14.02 2.13
C MET A 67 6.25 -13.01 2.00
N LEU A 68 6.53 -12.52 0.79
CA LEU A 68 7.50 -11.44 0.58
C LEU A 68 7.02 -10.12 1.17
N GLY A 69 5.72 -9.81 1.01
CA GLY A 69 5.06 -8.68 1.66
C GLY A 69 5.14 -8.75 3.19
N GLU A 70 4.84 -9.92 3.77
CA GLU A 70 4.95 -10.17 5.21
C GLU A 70 6.38 -10.03 5.73
N ARG A 71 7.38 -10.56 5.01
CA ARG A 71 8.80 -10.39 5.38
C ARG A 71 9.23 -8.93 5.35
N THR A 72 8.87 -8.21 4.28
CA THR A 72 9.15 -6.78 4.14
C THR A 72 8.52 -5.98 5.28
N GLU A 73 7.29 -6.34 5.65
CA GLU A 73 6.58 -5.69 6.74
C GLU A 73 7.19 -6.01 8.12
N GLN A 74 7.63 -7.25 8.34
CA GLN A 74 8.36 -7.64 9.56
C GLN A 74 9.70 -6.90 9.67
N GLU A 75 10.43 -6.73 8.57
CA GLU A 75 11.69 -5.97 8.55
C GLU A 75 11.47 -4.48 8.82
N LYS A 76 10.43 -3.87 8.24
CA LYS A 76 10.02 -2.49 8.57
C LYS A 76 9.72 -2.34 10.06
N LYS A 77 8.93 -3.25 10.63
CA LYS A 77 8.61 -3.25 12.08
C LYS A 77 9.84 -3.35 12.95
N LYS A 78 10.84 -4.15 12.57
CA LYS A 78 12.12 -4.23 13.32
C LYS A 78 12.85 -2.89 13.33
N ILE A 79 12.93 -2.21 12.19
CA ILE A 79 13.59 -0.89 12.12
C ILE A 79 12.81 0.14 12.95
N ILE A 80 11.48 0.16 12.85
CA ILE A 80 10.64 1.03 13.69
C ILE A 80 10.91 0.78 15.16
N GLN A 81 10.94 -0.49 15.58
CA GLN A 81 11.20 -0.88 16.98
C GLN A 81 12.60 -0.48 17.46
N ILE A 82 13.62 -0.44 16.60
CA ILE A 82 14.95 0.04 16.99
C ILE A 82 14.87 1.49 17.45
N TYR A 83 14.20 2.36 16.68
CA TYR A 83 14.04 3.77 17.04
C TYR A 83 13.02 3.99 18.15
N GLU A 84 11.96 3.17 18.26
CA GLU A 84 11.00 3.24 19.37
C GLU A 84 11.61 2.94 20.75
N ASN A 85 12.67 2.14 20.78
CA ASN A 85 13.35 1.76 22.02
C ASN A 85 14.70 2.51 22.17
N MET A 86 15.00 3.44 21.26
CA MET A 86 16.16 4.31 21.34
C MET A 86 15.82 5.52 22.23
N ASP A 87 16.83 6.05 22.92
CA ASP A 87 16.72 7.35 23.58
C ASP A 87 16.30 8.43 22.56
N GLU A 88 15.34 9.26 22.95
CA GLU A 88 14.66 10.17 22.03
C GLU A 88 15.60 11.23 21.46
N ALA A 89 16.52 11.74 22.27
CA ALA A 89 17.53 12.70 21.82
C ALA A 89 18.53 12.04 20.85
N ALA A 90 18.94 10.80 21.13
CA ALA A 90 19.81 10.06 20.22
C ALA A 90 19.13 9.76 18.86
N ALA A 91 17.84 9.42 18.87
CA ALA A 91 17.07 9.22 17.64
C ALA A 91 16.91 10.54 16.86
N ALA A 92 16.64 11.64 17.56
CA ALA A 92 16.55 12.98 16.97
C ALA A 92 17.87 13.40 16.31
N ASP A 93 19.03 13.17 16.96
CA ASP A 93 20.35 13.45 16.39
C ASP A 93 20.59 12.68 15.09
N ILE A 94 20.22 11.40 15.04
CA ILE A 94 20.33 10.58 13.82
C ILE A 94 19.44 11.14 12.71
N PHE A 95 18.19 11.53 13.02
CA PHE A 95 17.29 12.09 12.02
C PHE A 95 17.72 13.48 11.55
N ASN A 96 18.31 14.29 12.43
CA ASN A 96 18.93 15.57 12.07
C ASN A 96 20.10 15.37 11.08
N GLU A 97 20.96 14.37 11.34
CA GLU A 97 22.08 14.03 10.45
C GLU A 97 21.59 13.45 9.11
N MET A 98 20.51 12.66 9.11
CA MET A 98 19.86 12.17 7.88
C MET A 98 19.36 13.32 7.00
N GLY A 99 18.89 14.41 7.61
CA GLY A 99 18.48 15.63 6.94
C GLY A 99 17.35 15.47 5.93
N GLU A 100 17.14 16.51 5.13
CA GLU A 100 16.03 16.57 4.17
C GLU A 100 16.17 15.58 3.00
N GLU A 101 17.38 15.16 2.66
CA GLU A 101 17.63 14.19 1.58
C GLU A 101 16.97 12.83 1.87
N ASN A 102 16.80 12.50 3.15
CA ASN A 102 16.23 11.25 3.63
C ASN A 102 14.85 11.44 4.28
N MET A 103 14.14 12.53 3.94
CA MET A 103 12.83 12.89 4.48
C MET A 103 11.82 11.73 4.42
N TYR A 104 11.80 10.97 3.32
CA TYR A 104 10.87 9.84 3.18
C TYR A 104 11.12 8.73 4.21
N ILE A 105 12.37 8.51 4.61
CA ILE A 105 12.76 7.53 5.64
C ILE A 105 12.29 8.03 7.01
N ILE A 106 12.63 9.29 7.33
CA ILE A 106 12.30 9.89 8.63
C ILE A 106 10.78 9.92 8.84
N VAL A 107 10.03 10.38 7.83
CA VAL A 107 8.56 10.40 7.85
C VAL A 107 8.00 8.98 7.93
N GLY A 108 8.58 8.03 7.20
CA GLY A 108 8.18 6.62 7.26
C GLY A 108 8.34 6.01 8.65
N LEU A 109 9.44 6.30 9.35
CA LEU A 109 9.67 5.83 10.71
C LEU A 109 8.71 6.50 11.70
N LEU A 110 8.64 7.82 11.70
CA LEU A 110 7.81 8.60 12.65
C LEU A 110 6.31 8.33 12.48
N SER A 111 5.82 8.14 11.25
CA SER A 111 4.40 7.87 10.99
C SER A 111 3.94 6.48 11.41
N ASN A 112 4.86 5.52 11.57
CA ASN A 112 4.55 4.12 11.87
C ASN A 112 4.97 3.67 13.28
N MET A 113 5.61 4.53 14.06
CA MET A 113 5.94 4.28 15.46
C MET A 113 4.84 4.76 16.42
N LYS A 114 4.97 4.44 17.72
CA LYS A 114 4.08 4.96 18.77
C LYS A 114 4.07 6.49 18.79
N LYS A 115 2.88 7.05 18.99
CA LYS A 115 2.62 8.49 18.85
C LYS A 115 3.35 9.35 19.89
N ASP A 116 3.43 8.87 21.12
CA ASP A 116 4.19 9.48 22.21
C ASP A 116 5.68 9.53 21.86
N VAL A 117 6.26 8.40 21.47
CA VAL A 117 7.68 8.34 21.07
C VAL A 117 7.98 9.25 19.88
N ALA A 118 7.12 9.25 18.85
CA ALA A 118 7.29 10.14 17.69
C ALA A 118 7.23 11.63 18.09
N SER A 119 6.33 11.97 19.03
CA SER A 119 6.18 13.34 19.54
C SER A 119 7.43 13.78 20.31
N ASP A 120 7.97 12.91 21.16
CA ASP A 120 9.13 13.21 21.98
C ASP A 120 10.40 13.34 21.11
N ILE A 121 10.59 12.46 20.12
CA ILE A 121 11.67 12.60 19.14
C ILE A 121 11.56 13.92 18.36
N LEU A 122 10.37 14.26 17.86
CA LEU A 122 10.16 15.52 17.14
C LEU A 122 10.47 16.77 17.99
N ALA A 123 10.27 16.68 19.31
CA ALA A 123 10.56 17.77 20.23
C ALA A 123 12.07 18.00 20.43
N GLU A 124 12.88 16.94 20.31
CA GLU A 124 14.34 16.98 20.42
C GLU A 124 15.05 17.30 19.08
N MET A 125 14.33 17.27 17.96
CA MET A 125 14.89 17.54 16.62
C MET A 125 15.17 19.03 16.36
N ASP A 126 15.99 19.31 15.33
CA ASP A 126 16.16 20.67 14.83
C ASP A 126 14.79 21.26 14.41
N PRO A 127 14.39 22.45 14.92
CA PRO A 127 13.06 22.99 14.67
C PRO A 127 12.71 23.19 13.19
N SER A 128 13.71 23.50 12.34
CA SER A 128 13.48 23.70 10.90
C SER A 128 13.14 22.37 10.23
N LEU A 129 13.90 21.31 10.56
CA LEU A 129 13.65 19.97 10.03
C LEU A 129 12.35 19.38 10.58
N ALA A 130 12.09 19.51 11.89
CA ALA A 130 10.86 19.04 12.54
C ALA A 130 9.60 19.67 11.93
N SER A 131 9.64 20.97 11.61
CA SER A 131 8.56 21.66 10.92
C SER A 131 8.27 21.03 9.55
N LYS A 132 9.30 20.77 8.75
CA LYS A 132 9.16 20.16 7.42
C LYS A 132 8.64 18.73 7.50
N ILE A 133 9.11 17.94 8.46
CA ILE A 133 8.60 16.59 8.72
C ILE A 133 7.12 16.64 9.07
N THR A 134 6.70 17.57 9.91
CA THR A 134 5.29 17.75 10.29
C THR A 134 4.42 18.04 9.07
N GLU A 135 4.86 18.90 8.14
CA GLU A 135 4.16 19.14 6.88
C GLU A 135 4.02 17.87 6.03
N GLN A 136 5.06 17.03 5.98
CA GLN A 136 5.01 15.77 5.24
C GLN A 136 4.08 14.74 5.90
N LEU A 137 4.08 14.66 7.24
CA LEU A 137 3.16 13.80 7.98
C LEU A 137 1.69 14.16 7.68
N VAL A 138 1.36 15.45 7.66
CA VAL A 138 0.03 15.94 7.27
C VAL A 138 -0.38 15.45 5.87
N LYS A 139 0.55 15.46 4.91
CA LYS A 139 0.30 14.94 3.55
C LYS A 139 0.08 13.44 3.55
N VAL A 140 0.92 12.68 4.26
CA VAL A 140 0.79 11.22 4.40
C VAL A 140 -0.55 10.83 5.01
N PHE A 141 -1.05 11.59 5.98
CA PHE A 141 -2.36 11.35 6.60
C PHE A 141 -3.56 11.87 5.78
N GLY A 142 -3.31 12.49 4.61
CA GLY A 142 -4.36 12.98 3.72
C GLY A 142 -5.10 14.21 4.24
N TRP A 143 -4.51 14.95 5.18
CA TRP A 143 -5.16 16.10 5.83
C TRP A 143 -5.05 17.40 5.01
N GLU A 144 -4.32 17.42 3.89
CA GLU A 144 -4.13 18.65 3.11
C GLU A 144 -5.46 19.25 2.61
N ASN A 145 -6.44 18.40 2.31
CA ASN A 145 -7.75 18.83 1.81
C ASN A 145 -8.66 19.37 2.91
N SER A 146 -8.34 19.12 4.19
CA SER A 146 -9.09 19.62 5.35
C SER A 146 -8.53 20.91 5.95
N LEU A 147 -7.39 21.39 5.46
CA LEU A 147 -6.69 22.58 5.97
C LEU A 147 -6.89 23.83 5.09
N LYS A 148 -7.61 23.71 3.97
CA LYS A 148 -8.03 24.82 3.11
C LYS A 148 -9.44 25.28 3.46
#